data_AF-A0A0R1NI76-F1
#
_entry.id   AF-A0A0R1NI76-F1
#
_cell.length_a   1.000
_cell.length_b   1.000
_cell.length_c   1.000
_cell.angle_alpha   90.00
_cell.angle_beta   90.00
_cell.angle_gamma   90.00
#
_symmetry.space_group_name_H-M   'P 1'
#
loop_
_entity.id
_entity.type
_entity.pdbx_description
1 polymer ?
#
loop_
_entity_poly.entity_id
_entity_poly.type
_entity_poly.pdbx_seq_one_letter_code
_entity_poly.pdbx_strand_id
1 'polypeptide(L)'
;MNKIDELVNHVKKADAIIVGAGSGMSNAAGMAFWYSASPLFIKHMKYFYDKYHFEGIFNGFYTQFNSKEEHRAFMLESLKMILKIPPQKLTYEYLKQLIGDKPVHFVTTNQDTLFKKFFPRMNC
;
A
#
# COMPACT_ATOMS: atom_id res chain seq x y z
N MET A 1 3.99 -27.82 -13.29
CA MET A 1 4.70 -26.78 -12.51
C MET A 1 3.66 -25.78 -12.05
N ASN A 2 3.59 -25.44 -10.76
CA ASN A 2 2.60 -24.47 -10.28
C ASN A 2 3.09 -23.02 -10.51
N LYS A 3 2.20 -22.03 -10.32
CA LYS A 3 2.54 -20.61 -10.54
C LYS A 3 3.68 -20.10 -9.66
N ILE A 4 3.85 -20.68 -8.46
CA ILE A 4 4.91 -20.29 -7.52
C ILE A 4 6.25 -20.82 -8.03
N ASP A 5 6.31 -22.09 -8.44
CA ASP A 5 7.52 -22.70 -9.00
C ASP A 5 7.97 -21.97 -10.27
N GLU A 6 7.02 -21.59 -11.12
CA GLU A 6 7.26 -20.79 -12.32
C GLU A 6 7.88 -19.43 -11.98
N LEU A 7 7.26 -18.67 -11.06
CA LEU A 7 7.79 -17.40 -10.58
C LEU A 7 9.21 -17.53 -10.01
N VAL A 8 9.44 -18.50 -9.13
CA VAL A 8 10.75 -18.75 -8.53
C VAL A 8 11.80 -19.08 -9.58
N ASN A 9 11.45 -19.89 -10.59
CA ASN A 9 12.36 -20.24 -11.68
C ASN A 9 12.69 -19.03 -12.56
N HIS A 10 11.71 -18.19 -12.91
CA HIS A 10 11.97 -16.97 -13.67
C HIS A 10 12.86 -16.00 -12.90
N VAL A 11 12.58 -15.78 -11.61
CA VAL A 11 13.37 -14.89 -10.76
C VAL A 11 14.81 -15.39 -10.64
N LYS A 12 15.02 -16.70 -10.40
CA LYS A 12 16.37 -17.29 -10.32
C LYS A 12 17.19 -17.08 -11.60
N LYS A 13 16.55 -17.25 -12.77
CA LYS A 13 17.20 -17.14 -14.08
C LYS A 13 17.43 -15.71 -14.56
N ALA A 14 16.71 -14.72 -14.03
CA ALA A 14 16.80 -13.34 -14.48
C ALA A 14 18.13 -12.69 -14.07
N ASP A 15 18.77 -11.96 -15.00
CA ASP A 15 19.97 -11.15 -14.71
C ASP A 15 19.64 -9.91 -13.86
N ALA A 16 18.45 -9.34 -14.05
CA ALA A 16 17.92 -8.19 -13.31
C ALA A 16 16.38 -8.22 -13.26
N ILE A 17 15.78 -7.46 -12.34
CA ILE A 17 14.33 -7.47 -12.08
C ILE A 17 13.78 -6.03 -12.08
N ILE A 18 12.62 -5.83 -12.72
CA ILE A 18 11.80 -4.63 -12.52
C ILE A 18 10.52 -5.04 -11.79
N VAL A 19 10.27 -4.45 -10.63
CA VAL A 19 9.05 -4.69 -9.85
C VAL A 19 8.10 -3.51 -10.07
N GLY A 20 7.05 -3.76 -10.86
CA GLY A 20 5.90 -2.87 -10.98
C GLY A 20 4.86 -3.19 -9.92
N ALA A 21 4.51 -2.23 -9.06
CA ALA A 21 3.56 -2.46 -7.98
C ALA A 21 2.49 -1.38 -7.88
N GLY A 22 1.23 -1.81 -7.86
CA GLY A 22 0.07 -0.98 -7.55
C GLY A 22 -0.52 -1.30 -6.18
N SER A 23 -1.70 -0.76 -5.93
CA SER A 23 -2.34 -0.79 -4.61
C SER A 23 -2.74 -2.19 -4.15
N GLY A 24 -2.91 -3.13 -5.08
CA GLY A 24 -3.11 -4.55 -4.78
C GLY A 24 -1.99 -5.14 -3.91
N MET A 25 -0.75 -4.68 -4.05
CA MET A 25 0.37 -5.14 -3.22
C MET A 25 0.24 -4.67 -1.76
N SER A 26 -0.19 -3.44 -1.55
CA SER A 26 -0.45 -2.91 -0.19
C SER A 26 -1.66 -3.59 0.44
N ASN A 27 -2.70 -3.87 -0.36
CA ASN A 27 -3.83 -4.67 0.11
C ASN A 27 -3.40 -6.11 0.49
N ALA A 28 -2.52 -6.73 -0.29
CA ALA A 28 -1.93 -8.02 0.03
C ALA A 28 -1.09 -7.98 1.31
N ALA A 29 -0.44 -6.84 1.60
CA ALA A 29 0.25 -6.55 2.87
C ALA A 29 -0.71 -6.25 4.04
N GLY A 30 -2.03 -6.37 3.83
CA GLY A 30 -3.06 -6.15 4.84
C GLY A 30 -3.39 -4.68 5.10
N MET A 31 -2.94 -3.76 4.25
CA MET A 31 -3.25 -2.32 4.32
C MET A 31 -4.59 -2.02 3.64
N ALA A 32 -5.64 -2.72 4.10
CA ALA A 32 -6.95 -2.74 3.46
C ALA A 32 -7.79 -1.47 3.72
N PHE A 33 -7.22 -0.27 3.74
CA PHE A 33 -7.95 0.97 4.01
C PHE A 33 -8.14 1.88 2.79
N TRP A 34 -7.61 1.51 1.63
CA TRP A 34 -7.62 2.38 0.44
C TRP A 34 -8.98 2.46 -0.26
N TYR A 35 -9.71 1.35 -0.42
CA TYR A 35 -10.86 1.28 -1.34
C TYR A 35 -12.13 0.64 -0.77
N SER A 36 -12.13 0.19 0.47
CA SER A 36 -13.30 -0.47 1.08
C SER A 36 -13.49 -0.04 2.53
N ALA A 37 -14.72 -0.21 3.02
CA ALA A 37 -15.07 -0.07 4.44
C ALA A 37 -14.56 -1.24 5.30
N SER A 38 -13.26 -1.57 5.18
CA SER A 38 -12.66 -2.66 5.95
C SER A 38 -12.62 -2.36 7.46
N PRO A 39 -12.40 -3.37 8.32
CA PRO A 39 -12.20 -3.13 9.75
C PRO A 39 -11.08 -2.12 10.05
N LEU A 40 -10.00 -2.10 9.26
CA LEU A 40 -8.90 -1.15 9.44
C LEU A 40 -9.30 0.27 9.04
N PHE A 41 -10.09 0.41 7.98
CA PHE A 41 -10.67 1.70 7.59
C PHE A 41 -11.65 2.20 8.67
N ILE A 42 -12.65 1.39 9.03
CA ILE A 42 -13.69 1.76 10.00
C ILE A 42 -13.09 2.14 11.35
N LYS A 43 -12.05 1.44 11.81
CA LYS A 43 -11.35 1.77 13.06
C LYS A 43 -10.84 3.22 13.13
N HIS A 44 -10.41 3.79 12.00
CA HIS A 44 -9.80 5.12 11.96
C HIS A 44 -10.71 6.18 11.32
N MET A 45 -11.62 5.78 10.44
CA MET A 45 -12.40 6.67 9.60
C MET A 45 -13.90 6.63 9.91
N LYS A 46 -14.32 6.02 11.03
CA LYS A 46 -15.76 5.87 11.37
C LYS A 46 -16.53 7.18 11.29
N TYR A 47 -15.98 8.26 11.85
CA TYR A 47 -16.62 9.59 11.80
C TYR A 47 -16.93 10.01 10.36
N PHE A 48 -15.93 9.92 9.47
CA PHE A 48 -16.08 10.32 8.09
C PHE A 48 -16.97 9.36 7.30
N TYR A 49 -16.88 8.06 7.57
CA TYR A 49 -17.75 7.04 6.97
C TYR A 49 -19.22 7.26 7.33
N ASP A 50 -19.53 7.48 8.61
CA ASP A 50 -20.91 7.68 9.07
C ASP A 50 -21.52 8.98 8.48
N LYS A 51 -20.70 10.02 8.27
CA LYS A 51 -21.17 11.34 7.83
C LYS A 51 -21.15 11.54 6.30
N TYR A 52 -20.12 11.05 5.62
CA TYR A 52 -19.88 11.26 4.19
C TYR A 52 -20.08 10.00 3.36
N HIS A 53 -20.27 8.84 4.00
CA HIS A 53 -20.61 7.56 3.35
C HIS A 53 -19.59 7.06 2.31
N PHE A 54 -18.39 7.62 2.27
CA PHE A 54 -17.33 7.12 1.40
C PHE A 54 -16.66 5.89 2.02
N GLU A 55 -16.33 4.93 1.16
CA GLU A 55 -15.56 3.74 1.54
C GLU A 55 -14.12 3.85 1.07
N GLY A 56 -13.19 3.56 1.97
CA GLY A 56 -11.77 3.67 1.68
C GLY A 56 -11.29 5.13 1.60
N ILE A 57 -10.06 5.37 2.06
CA ILE A 57 -9.52 6.74 2.10
C ILE A 57 -9.34 7.33 0.70
N PHE A 58 -9.25 6.50 -0.35
CA PHE A 58 -9.09 7.00 -1.71
C PHE A 58 -10.29 7.86 -2.14
N ASN A 59 -11.51 7.40 -1.83
CA ASN A 59 -12.74 8.16 -2.12
C ASN A 59 -12.86 9.42 -1.25
N GLY A 60 -12.27 9.40 -0.06
CA GLY A 60 -12.20 10.58 0.81
C GLY A 60 -11.45 11.76 0.17
N PHE A 61 -10.41 11.51 -0.65
CA PHE A 61 -9.69 12.58 -1.37
C PHE A 61 -10.54 13.28 -2.45
N TYR A 62 -11.62 12.65 -2.90
CA TYR A 62 -12.57 13.21 -3.88
C TYR A 62 -13.88 13.68 -3.25
N THR A 63 -13.99 13.58 -1.91
CA THR A 63 -15.21 13.95 -1.18
C THR A 63 -15.31 15.47 -1.03
N GLN A 64 -16.50 16.02 -1.26
CA GLN A 64 -16.79 17.42 -0.94
C GLN A 64 -17.14 17.54 0.55
N PHE A 65 -16.17 17.96 1.36
CA PHE A 65 -16.37 18.17 2.79
C PHE A 65 -17.18 19.45 3.08
N ASN A 66 -18.07 19.39 4.07
CA ASN A 66 -18.89 20.51 4.51
C ASN A 66 -18.07 21.71 5.03
N SER A 67 -16.82 21.50 5.44
CA SER A 67 -15.94 22.55 5.94
C SER A 67 -14.47 22.27 5.61
N LYS A 68 -13.64 23.32 5.66
CA LYS A 68 -12.19 23.20 5.47
C LYS A 68 -11.53 22.47 6.64
N GLU A 69 -12.10 22.61 7.82
CA GLU A 69 -11.66 21.97 9.06
C GLU A 69 -11.83 20.46 8.96
N GLU A 70 -12.97 19.99 8.47
CA GLU A 70 -13.21 18.56 8.26
C GLU A 70 -12.32 17.97 7.16
N HIS A 71 -12.12 18.70 6.05
CA HIS A 71 -11.18 18.29 5.02
C HIS A 71 -9.75 18.14 5.58
N ARG A 72 -9.28 19.12 6.36
CA ARG A 72 -7.95 19.07 7.01
C ARG A 72 -7.85 17.92 8.01
N ALA A 73 -8.89 17.68 8.80
CA ALA A 73 -8.94 16.56 9.73
C ALA A 73 -8.84 15.21 9.00
N PHE A 74 -9.56 15.05 7.89
CA PHE A 74 -9.45 13.87 7.03
C PHE A 74 -8.04 13.71 6.45
N MET A 75 -7.43 14.78 5.96
CA MET A 75 -6.05 14.74 5.43
C MET A 75 -5.04 14.32 6.50
N LEU A 76 -5.20 14.82 7.74
CA LEU A 76 -4.30 14.46 8.83
C LEU A 76 -4.44 12.99 9.25
N GLU A 77 -5.67 12.50 9.41
CA GLU A 77 -5.91 11.10 9.79
C GLU A 77 -5.51 10.14 8.67
N SER A 78 -5.78 10.46 7.40
CA SER A 78 -5.37 9.62 6.26
C SER A 78 -3.85 9.55 6.14
N LEU A 79 -3.14 10.67 6.29
CA LEU A 79 -1.68 10.70 6.30
C LEU A 79 -1.09 9.92 7.48
N LYS A 80 -1.71 10.01 8.65
CA LYS A 80 -1.31 9.22 9.83
C LYS A 80 -1.47 7.73 9.57
N MET A 81 -2.59 7.30 8.98
CA MET A 81 -2.78 5.90 8.58
C MET A 81 -1.69 5.45 7.60
N ILE A 82 -1.45 6.22 6.54
CA ILE A 82 -0.45 5.96 5.50
C ILE A 82 0.96 5.83 6.08
N LEU A 83 1.38 6.79 6.91
CA LEU A 83 2.77 6.86 7.37
C LEU A 83 3.06 5.99 8.58
N LYS A 84 2.07 5.75 9.46
CA LYS A 84 2.30 5.16 10.79
C LYS A 84 1.79 3.72 10.92
N ILE A 85 0.78 3.30 10.17
CA ILE A 85 0.32 1.91 10.24
C ILE A 85 1.34 1.02 9.52
N PRO A 86 1.93 0.01 10.19
CA PRO A 86 2.81 -0.94 9.53
C PRO A 86 1.98 -1.92 8.66
N PRO A 87 2.58 -2.59 7.67
CA PRO A 87 1.91 -3.70 6.99
C PRO A 87 1.51 -4.76 8.01
N GLN A 88 0.36 -5.40 7.79
CA GLN A 88 -0.23 -6.41 8.68
C GLN A 88 0.15 -7.84 8.27
N LYS A 89 0.86 -8.00 7.14
CA LYS A 89 1.30 -9.28 6.57
C LYS A 89 2.71 -9.15 5.98
N LEU A 90 3.40 -10.28 5.87
CA LEU A 90 4.81 -10.40 5.45
C LEU A 90 5.06 -10.24 3.94
N THR A 91 4.18 -9.54 3.23
CA THR A 91 4.22 -9.46 1.75
C THR A 91 5.52 -8.87 1.23
N TYR A 92 6.03 -7.81 1.86
CA TYR A 92 7.25 -7.14 1.43
C TYR A 92 8.50 -7.93 1.82
N GLU A 93 8.45 -8.66 2.92
CA GLU A 93 9.49 -9.57 3.39
C GLU A 93 9.63 -10.76 2.42
N TYR A 94 8.52 -11.36 1.99
CA TYR A 94 8.53 -12.40 0.96
C TYR A 94 9.06 -11.86 -0.38
N LEU A 95 8.69 -10.64 -0.77
CA LEU A 95 9.25 -10.02 -1.97
C LEU A 95 10.77 -9.83 -1.84
N LYS A 96 11.25 -9.35 -0.69
CA LYS A 96 12.68 -9.18 -0.43
C LYS A 96 13.44 -10.50 -0.51
N GLN A 97 12.87 -11.57 0.07
CA GLN A 97 13.44 -12.92 -0.03
C GLN A 97 13.44 -13.44 -1.46
N LEU A 98 12.38 -13.19 -2.22
CA LEU A 98 12.26 -13.62 -3.62
C LEU A 98 13.32 -12.95 -4.50
N ILE A 99 13.51 -11.63 -4.37
CA ILE A 99 14.50 -10.85 -5.15
C ILE A 99 15.94 -11.23 -4.75
N GLY A 100 16.19 -11.43 -3.45
CA GLY A 100 17.54 -11.65 -2.93
C GLY A 100 18.46 -10.47 -3.23
N ASP A 101 19.69 -10.77 -3.68
CA ASP A 101 20.71 -9.77 -4.01
C ASP A 101 20.73 -9.37 -5.49
N LYS A 102 19.70 -9.74 -6.27
CA LYS A 102 19.64 -9.43 -7.70
C LYS A 102 19.49 -7.92 -7.94
N PRO A 103 20.09 -7.38 -9.01
CA PRO A 103 19.82 -6.01 -9.44
C PRO A 103 18.31 -5.79 -9.63
N VAL A 104 17.76 -4.79 -8.96
CA VAL A 104 16.32 -4.52 -8.98
C VAL A 104 16.02 -3.03 -9.07
N HIS A 105 15.00 -2.70 -9.85
CA HIS A 105 14.38 -1.37 -9.88
C HIS A 105 12.89 -1.48 -9.56
N PHE A 106 12.35 -0.51 -8.83
CA PHE A 106 10.96 -0.51 -8.38
C PHE A 106 10.21 0.66 -9.03
N VAL A 107 9.07 0.36 -9.65
CA VAL A 107 8.15 1.36 -10.20
C VAL A 107 6.80 1.18 -9.52
N THR A 108 6.31 2.22 -8.85
CA THR A 108 5.05 2.12 -8.11
C THR A 108 4.22 3.38 -8.23
N THR A 109 2.90 3.19 -8.31
CA THR A 109 1.92 4.26 -8.18
C THR A 109 1.48 4.46 -6.72
N ASN A 110 1.92 3.60 -5.80
CA ASN A 110 1.53 3.66 -4.39
C ASN A 110 2.17 4.86 -3.68
N GLN A 111 1.38 5.54 -2.87
CA GLN A 111 1.80 6.70 -2.06
C GLN A 111 1.92 6.35 -0.56
N ASP A 112 2.01 5.06 -0.22
CA ASP A 112 2.03 4.59 1.17
C ASP A 112 3.42 4.47 1.81
N THR A 113 4.47 4.79 1.04
CA THR A 113 5.88 4.75 1.46
C THR A 113 6.43 3.36 1.82
N LEU A 114 5.67 2.27 1.63
CA LEU A 114 6.09 0.93 2.03
C LEU A 114 7.35 0.48 1.28
N PHE A 115 7.42 0.71 -0.03
CA PHE A 115 8.64 0.43 -0.79
C PHE A 115 9.87 1.15 -0.24
N LYS A 116 9.74 2.42 0.15
CA LYS A 116 10.84 3.19 0.75
C LYS A 116 11.27 2.63 2.11
N LYS A 117 10.32 2.13 2.90
CA LYS A 117 10.60 1.51 4.21
C LYS A 117 11.31 0.16 4.07
N PHE A 118 10.89 -0.69 3.13
CA PHE A 118 11.43 -2.04 2.95
C PHE A 118 12.67 -2.10 2.05
N PHE A 119 12.79 -1.16 1.12
CA PHE A 119 13.88 -1.03 0.15
C PHE A 119 14.45 0.41 0.20
N PRO A 120 15.19 0.78 1.27
CA PRO A 120 15.66 2.15 1.47
C PRO A 120 16.74 2.59 0.46
N ARG A 121 17.38 1.64 -0.23
CA ARG A 121 18.38 1.89 -1.30
C ARG A 121 17.74 2.06 -2.69
N MET A 122 16.46 2.39 -2.76
CA MET A 122 15.85 2.83 -4.01
C MET A 122 16.49 4.14 -4.44
N ASN A 123 17.31 4.08 -5.48
CA ASN A 123 17.65 5.27 -6.25
C ASN A 123 16.40 5.58 -7.09
N CYS A 124 15.61 6.54 -6.63
CA CYS A 124 14.54 7.15 -7.39
C CYS A 124 15.12 7.99 -8.54
#